data_AF-A0A0F2NRL0-F1
#
_entry.id   AF-A0A0F2NRL0-F1
#
_cell.length_a   1.000
_cell.length_b   1.000
_cell.length_c   1.000
_cell.angle_alpha   90.00
_cell.angle_beta   90.00
_cell.angle_gamma   90.00
#
_symmetry.space_group_name_H-M   'P 1'
#
loop_
_entity.id
_entity.type
_entity.pdbx_description
1 polymer ?
#
loop_
_entity_poly.entity_id
_entity_poly.type
_entity_poly.pdbx_seq_one_letter_code
_entity_poly.pdbx_strand_id
1 'polypeptide(L)'
;MRGEVTLQTSMFSYVDLESRIPTHHPIRQMRKVIDKALLQLEPFFDGMYSQTGRPSIPPEQLLRALLLQIFFTIRSERQLMERLDYDLMFRWFVGLGMDDPVWNHSVFSKNRDRLMQHDIDELFFDAIKKQ
;
A
#
# COMPACT_ATOMS: atom_id res chain seq x y z
N MET A 1 -34.89 -13.15 -16.07
CA MET A 1 -34.54 -12.55 -17.37
C MET A 1 -33.04 -12.59 -17.53
N ARG A 2 -32.53 -12.92 -18.72
CA ARG A 2 -31.09 -12.89 -19.01
C ARG A 2 -30.68 -11.42 -19.21
N GLY A 3 -29.68 -10.95 -18.46
CA GLY A 3 -29.13 -9.60 -18.63
C GLY A 3 -28.42 -9.45 -19.99
N GLU A 4 -28.35 -8.22 -20.48
CA GLU A 4 -27.62 -7.91 -21.72
C GLU A 4 -26.10 -7.98 -21.49
N VAL A 5 -25.38 -8.50 -22.48
CA VAL A 5 -23.91 -8.53 -22.47
C VAL A 5 -23.43 -7.28 -23.20
N THR A 6 -23.17 -6.22 -22.45
CA THR A 6 -22.46 -5.06 -22.99
C THR A 6 -20.98 -5.39 -22.99
N LEU A 7 -20.37 -5.47 -24.18
CA LEU A 7 -18.91 -5.58 -24.30
C LEU A 7 -18.27 -4.31 -23.73
N GLN A 8 -17.11 -4.45 -23.11
CA GLN A 8 -16.41 -3.37 -22.42
C GLN A 8 -15.74 -2.46 -23.46
N THR A 9 -16.55 -1.65 -24.16
CA THR A 9 -16.11 -0.82 -25.31
C THR A 9 -15.83 0.64 -24.91
N SER A 10 -16.00 1.01 -23.64
CA SER A 10 -15.76 2.39 -23.19
C SER A 10 -14.27 2.68 -23.07
N MET A 11 -13.79 3.72 -23.76
CA MET A 11 -12.40 4.17 -23.71
C MET A 11 -11.98 4.72 -22.33
N PHE A 12 -12.94 5.20 -21.52
CA PHE A 12 -12.71 5.75 -20.19
C PHE A 12 -13.78 5.28 -19.19
N SER A 13 -13.38 4.97 -17.96
CA SER A 13 -14.26 4.63 -16.83
C SER A 13 -13.84 5.43 -15.60
N TYR A 14 -14.67 6.37 -15.16
CA TYR A 14 -14.45 7.15 -13.95
C TYR A 14 -15.15 6.49 -12.77
N VAL A 15 -14.46 5.56 -12.11
CA VAL A 15 -14.96 4.90 -10.90
C VAL A 15 -13.91 5.01 -9.82
N ASP A 16 -14.26 5.58 -8.67
CA ASP A 16 -13.33 5.73 -7.55
C ASP A 16 -12.86 4.37 -7.03
N LEU A 17 -11.56 4.24 -6.76
CA LEU A 17 -11.00 3.04 -6.10
C LEU A 17 -11.70 2.72 -4.78
N GLU A 18 -12.08 3.76 -4.04
CA GLU A 18 -12.84 3.64 -2.80
C GLU A 18 -14.14 2.85 -3.01
N SER A 19 -14.86 3.11 -4.10
CA SER A 19 -16.13 2.44 -4.39
C SER A 19 -15.96 0.97 -4.82
N ARG A 20 -14.75 0.59 -5.25
CA ARG A 20 -14.44 -0.79 -5.70
C ARG A 20 -14.27 -1.77 -4.55
N ILE A 21 -14.01 -1.28 -3.35
CA ILE A 21 -13.84 -2.15 -2.18
C ILE A 21 -15.12 -2.18 -1.37
N PRO A 22 -15.68 -3.38 -1.09
CA PRO A 22 -16.88 -3.51 -0.28
C PRO A 22 -16.75 -2.79 1.06
N THR A 23 -17.79 -2.07 1.47
CA THR A 23 -17.81 -1.29 2.71
C THR A 23 -17.55 -2.13 3.97
N HIS A 24 -17.97 -3.40 3.94
CA HIS A 24 -17.79 -4.36 5.03
C HIS A 24 -16.50 -5.18 4.93
N HIS A 25 -15.62 -4.89 3.97
CA HIS A 25 -14.37 -5.64 3.83
C HIS A 25 -13.42 -5.36 5.02
N PRO A 26 -12.88 -6.39 5.72
CA PRO A 26 -12.05 -6.21 6.92
C PRO A 26 -10.81 -5.32 6.70
N ILE A 27 -10.26 -5.33 5.48
CA ILE A 27 -9.09 -4.52 5.12
C ILE A 27 -9.31 -3.01 5.34
N ARG A 28 -10.57 -2.55 5.32
CA ARG A 28 -10.91 -1.14 5.59
C ARG A 28 -10.68 -0.79 7.05
N GLN A 29 -11.03 -1.69 7.98
CA GLN A 29 -10.79 -1.48 9.40
C GLN A 29 -9.29 -1.52 9.69
N MET A 30 -8.58 -2.48 9.11
CA MET A 30 -7.11 -2.56 9.21
C MET A 30 -6.45 -1.28 8.71
N ARG A 31 -6.85 -0.79 7.53
CA ARG A 31 -6.32 0.47 6.98
C ARG A 31 -6.49 1.64 7.94
N LYS A 32 -7.67 1.80 8.55
CA LYS A 32 -7.91 2.89 9.53
C LYS A 32 -6.96 2.83 10.73
N VAL A 33 -6.72 1.63 11.27
CA VAL A 33 -5.80 1.44 12.41
C VAL A 33 -4.37 1.75 11.99
N ILE A 34 -3.95 1.24 10.83
CA ILE A 34 -2.61 1.45 10.27
C ILE A 34 -2.37 2.92 9.94
N ASP A 35 -3.32 3.61 9.32
CA ASP A 35 -3.19 5.02 8.95
C ASP A 35 -3.02 5.90 10.20
N LYS A 36 -3.73 5.61 11.30
CA LYS A 36 -3.50 6.29 12.59
C LYS A 36 -2.11 6.03 13.16
N ALA A 37 -1.64 4.79 13.11
CA ALA A 37 -0.29 4.45 13.58
C ALA A 37 0.78 5.14 12.74
N LEU A 38 0.63 5.18 11.41
CA LEU A 38 1.55 5.86 10.50
C LEU A 38 1.60 7.38 10.74
N LEU A 39 0.47 8.03 11.01
CA LEU A 39 0.43 9.45 11.38
C LEU A 39 1.22 9.74 12.66
N GLN A 40 1.25 8.81 13.64
CA GLN A 40 2.08 8.98 14.83
C GLN A 40 3.57 8.85 14.55
N LEU A 41 3.95 8.21 13.45
CA LEU A 41 5.34 7.98 13.04
C LEU A 41 5.87 9.04 12.06
N GLU A 42 5.03 9.95 11.56
CA GLU A 42 5.43 11.02 10.63
C GLU A 42 6.71 11.76 11.08
N PRO A 43 6.88 12.17 12.37
CA PRO A 43 8.10 12.84 12.81
C PRO A 43 9.37 11.98 12.70
N PHE A 44 9.24 10.65 12.77
CA PHE A 44 10.36 9.73 12.61
C PHE A 44 10.72 9.53 11.13
N PHE A 45 9.72 9.52 10.24
CA PHE A 45 9.94 9.42 8.79
C PHE A 45 10.73 10.61 8.26
N ASP A 46 10.41 11.83 8.71
CA ASP A 46 11.11 13.06 8.29
C ASP A 46 12.60 13.04 8.64
N GLY A 47 12.98 12.36 9.72
CA GLY A 47 14.39 12.21 10.12
C GLY A 47 15.16 11.16 9.32
N MET A 48 14.48 10.19 8.71
CA MET A 48 15.11 9.07 8.00
C MET A 48 15.41 9.37 6.52
N TYR A 49 14.66 10.30 5.91
CA TYR A 49 14.79 10.60 4.49
C TYR A 49 15.35 12.01 4.26
N SER A 50 16.33 12.12 3.37
CA SER A 50 16.86 13.40 2.95
C SER A 50 15.78 14.23 2.26
N GLN A 51 15.69 15.53 2.61
CA GLN A 51 14.85 16.50 1.89
C GLN A 51 15.36 16.80 0.46
N THR A 52 16.52 16.27 0.09
CA THR A 52 17.14 16.45 -1.24
C THR A 52 17.44 15.11 -1.90
N GLY A 53 17.20 15.02 -3.21
CA GLY A 53 17.49 13.83 -4.02
C GLY A 53 16.28 13.36 -4.85
N ARG A 54 16.43 12.20 -5.49
CA ARG A 54 15.32 11.56 -6.22
C ARG A 54 14.29 11.03 -5.21
N PRO A 55 12.99 11.33 -5.37
CA PRO A 55 11.95 10.78 -4.51
C PRO A 55 12.02 9.24 -4.48
N SER A 56 12.16 8.68 -3.27
CA SER A 56 12.07 7.24 -3.02
C SER A 56 10.62 6.84 -2.74
N ILE A 57 10.37 5.55 -2.55
CA ILE A 57 9.06 5.06 -2.11
C ILE A 57 8.78 5.64 -0.71
N PRO A 58 7.63 6.27 -0.47
CA PRO A 58 7.26 6.75 0.86
C PRO A 58 7.24 5.62 1.89
N PRO A 59 7.78 5.82 3.11
CA PRO A 59 7.84 4.78 4.13
C PRO A 59 6.43 4.25 4.50
N GLU A 60 5.41 5.09 4.44
CA GLU A 60 4.02 4.72 4.72
C GLU A 60 3.49 3.74 3.66
N GLN A 61 3.77 3.98 2.38
CA GLN A 61 3.39 3.07 1.30
C GLN A 61 4.17 1.75 1.39
N LEU A 62 5.45 1.83 1.78
CA LEU A 62 6.30 0.66 1.98
C LEU A 62 5.78 -0.23 3.11
N LEU A 63 5.47 0.34 4.27
CA LEU A 63 4.90 -0.38 5.43
C LEU A 63 3.56 -1.03 5.09
N ARG A 64 2.65 -0.30 4.42
CA ARG A 64 1.38 -0.87 3.97
C ARG A 64 1.59 -2.05 3.02
N ALA A 65 2.54 -1.95 2.09
CA ALA A 65 2.84 -3.03 1.16
C ALA A 65 3.44 -4.27 1.88
N LEU A 66 4.30 -4.09 2.87
CA LEU A 66 4.82 -5.18 3.71
C LEU A 66 3.70 -5.88 4.50
N LEU A 67 2.75 -5.11 5.03
CA LEU A 67 1.58 -5.67 5.71
C LEU A 67 0.71 -6.51 4.78
N LEU A 68 0.55 -6.12 3.52
CA LEU A 68 -0.12 -6.97 2.54
C LEU A 68 0.59 -8.31 2.33
N GLN A 69 1.92 -8.33 2.37
CA GLN A 69 2.64 -9.61 2.30
C GLN A 69 2.30 -10.52 3.47
N ILE A 70 2.16 -9.96 4.67
CA ILE A 70 1.79 -10.70 5.87
C ILE A 70 0.33 -11.17 5.77
N PHE A 71 -0.61 -10.25 5.53
CA PHE A 71 -2.05 -10.54 5.52
C PHE A 71 -2.45 -11.56 4.45
N PHE A 72 -1.80 -11.52 3.28
CA PHE A 72 -2.12 -12.40 2.17
C PHE A 72 -1.05 -13.48 1.93
N THR A 73 -0.11 -13.65 2.86
CA THR A 73 0.94 -14.68 2.81
C THR A 73 1.71 -14.67 1.47
N ILE A 74 2.03 -13.48 0.97
CA ILE A 74 2.71 -13.30 -0.32
C ILE A 74 4.19 -13.60 -0.13
N ARG A 75 4.69 -14.56 -0.91
CA ARG A 75 5.99 -15.18 -0.66
C ARG A 75 7.16 -14.40 -1.23
N SER A 76 6.92 -13.43 -2.11
CA SER A 76 8.00 -12.61 -2.69
C SER A 76 7.54 -11.19 -2.99
N GLU A 77 8.49 -10.27 -3.01
CA GLU A 77 8.23 -8.87 -3.39
C GLU A 77 7.92 -8.75 -4.88
N ARG A 78 8.45 -9.64 -5.72
CA ARG A 78 8.07 -9.72 -7.14
C ARG A 78 6.57 -10.00 -7.29
N GLN A 79 6.08 -11.01 -6.57
CA GLN A 79 4.66 -11.34 -6.53
C GLN A 79 3.83 -10.19 -5.93
N LEU A 80 4.36 -9.47 -4.93
CA LEU A 80 3.71 -8.28 -4.39
C LEU A 80 3.56 -7.17 -5.45
N MET A 81 4.63 -6.87 -6.20
CA MET A 81 4.58 -5.87 -7.28
C MET A 81 3.60 -6.30 -8.38
N GLU A 82 3.61 -7.58 -8.78
CA GLU A 82 2.63 -8.12 -9.72
C GLU A 82 1.21 -7.93 -9.20
N ARG A 83 0.93 -8.25 -7.94
CA ARG A 83 -0.41 -8.01 -7.36
C ARG A 83 -0.77 -6.52 -7.31
N LEU A 84 0.17 -5.63 -7.00
CA LEU A 84 -0.08 -4.18 -7.05
C LEU A 84 -0.38 -3.68 -8.46
N ASP A 85 0.01 -4.41 -9.50
CA ASP A 85 -0.26 -4.03 -10.89
C ASP A 85 -1.73 -4.22 -11.27
N TYR A 86 -2.34 -5.34 -10.85
CA TYR A 86 -3.70 -5.69 -11.27
C TYR A 86 -4.76 -5.68 -10.17
N ASP A 87 -4.39 -5.73 -8.89
CA ASP A 87 -5.34 -5.84 -7.77
C ASP A 87 -5.69 -4.47 -7.21
N LEU A 88 -6.88 -3.96 -7.54
CA LEU A 88 -7.36 -2.65 -7.09
C LEU A 88 -7.45 -2.55 -5.56
N MET A 89 -7.72 -3.65 -4.85
CA MET A 89 -7.78 -3.64 -3.39
C MET A 89 -6.39 -3.39 -2.79
N PHE A 90 -5.37 -3.98 -3.40
CA PHE A 90 -3.98 -3.82 -2.98
C PHE A 90 -3.50 -2.40 -3.23
N ARG A 91 -3.76 -1.86 -4.42
CA ARG A 91 -3.43 -0.48 -4.78
C ARG A 91 -4.08 0.51 -3.84
N TRP A 92 -5.39 0.36 -3.62
CA TRP A 92 -6.14 1.17 -2.69
C TRP A 92 -5.54 1.11 -1.29
N PHE A 93 -5.26 -0.10 -0.78
CA PHE A 93 -4.75 -0.27 0.58
C PHE A 93 -3.41 0.42 0.77
N VAL A 94 -2.50 0.27 -0.20
CA VAL A 94 -1.18 0.91 -0.18
C VAL A 94 -1.26 2.43 -0.37
N GLY A 95 -2.29 2.91 -1.06
CA GLY A 95 -2.44 4.33 -1.42
C GLY A 95 -1.85 4.66 -2.80
N LEU A 96 -1.82 3.69 -3.71
CA LEU A 96 -1.55 3.91 -5.13
C LEU A 96 -2.86 4.24 -5.87
N GLY A 97 -2.84 5.24 -6.74
CA GLY A 97 -3.91 5.53 -7.69
C GLY A 97 -4.12 4.39 -8.68
N MET A 98 -5.14 4.44 -9.56
CA MET A 98 -5.35 3.34 -10.52
C MET A 98 -4.23 3.25 -11.56
N ASP A 99 -3.79 4.40 -12.06
CA ASP A 99 -2.85 4.49 -13.19
C ASP A 99 -1.40 4.72 -12.77
N ASP A 100 -1.12 4.82 -11.45
CA ASP A 100 0.24 5.04 -10.96
C ASP A 100 1.16 3.86 -11.34
N PRO A 101 2.40 4.10 -11.76
CA PRO A 101 3.32 3.00 -12.03
C PRO A 101 3.65 2.25 -10.74
N VAL A 102 3.61 0.91 -10.80
CA VAL A 102 4.09 0.07 -9.70
C VAL A 102 5.61 0.15 -9.61
N TRP A 103 6.14 0.06 -8.38
CA TRP A 103 7.58 0.09 -8.16
C TRP A 103 8.28 -1.13 -8.72
N ASN A 104 9.55 -0.96 -9.08
CA ASN A 104 10.41 -2.10 -9.38
C ASN A 104 10.72 -2.87 -8.08
N HIS A 105 10.55 -4.19 -8.09
CA HIS A 105 10.80 -5.06 -6.93
C HIS A 105 12.19 -4.84 -6.29
N SER A 106 13.25 -4.64 -7.09
CA SER A 106 14.60 -4.42 -6.55
C SER A 106 14.75 -3.06 -5.84
N VAL A 107 14.00 -2.04 -6.28
CA VAL A 107 13.92 -0.75 -5.61
C VAL A 107 13.15 -0.90 -4.31
N PHE A 108 12.06 -1.67 -4.32
CA PHE A 108 11.30 -2.00 -3.13
C PHE A 108 12.17 -2.71 -2.08
N SER A 109 12.92 -3.76 -2.45
CA SER A 109 13.81 -4.48 -1.53
C SER A 109 14.81 -3.54 -0.85
N LYS A 110 15.47 -2.67 -1.63
CA LYS A 110 16.47 -1.73 -1.10
C LYS A 110 15.86 -0.71 -0.14
N ASN A 111 14.65 -0.23 -0.43
CA ASN A 111 13.96 0.69 0.48
C ASN A 111 13.50 -0.02 1.75
N ARG A 112 13.04 -1.27 1.65
CA ARG A 112 12.69 -2.08 2.82
C ARG A 112 13.92 -2.27 3.70
N ASP A 113 15.05 -2.69 3.13
CA ASP A 113 16.26 -2.95 3.92
C ASP A 113 16.75 -1.67 4.62
N ARG A 114 16.67 -0.51 3.95
CA ARG A 114 16.93 0.79 4.59
C ARG A 114 15.95 1.07 5.73
N LEU A 115 14.66 0.86 5.49
CA LEU A 115 13.62 1.11 6.49
C LEU A 115 13.85 0.26 7.75
N MET A 116 14.25 -1.00 7.59
CA MET A 116 14.54 -1.92 8.70
C MET A 116 15.84 -1.59 9.46
N GLN A 117 16.73 -0.75 8.91
CA GLN A 117 17.94 -0.30 9.64
C GLN A 117 17.63 0.74 10.72
N HIS A 118 16.40 1.25 10.77
CA HIS A 118 15.99 2.31 11.69
C HIS A 118 15.03 1.82 12.78
N ASP A 119 14.93 0.50 13.00
CA ASP A 119 14.08 -0.13 14.04
C ASP A 119 12.63 0.36 14.02
N ILE A 120 12.13 0.72 12.83
CA ILE A 120 10.79 1.30 12.66
C ILE A 120 9.69 0.26 12.92
N ASP A 121 10.01 -1.01 12.81
CA ASP A 121 9.11 -2.13 13.05
C ASP A 121 8.64 -2.13 14.50
N GLU A 122 9.54 -1.99 15.47
CA GLU A 122 9.20 -1.91 16.88
C GLU A 122 8.31 -0.69 17.17
N LEU A 123 8.71 0.48 16.67
CA LEU A 123 7.93 1.71 16.82
C LEU A 123 6.53 1.59 16.20
N PHE A 124 6.42 0.94 15.05
CA PHE A 124 5.15 0.74 14.36
C PHE A 124 4.23 -0.23 15.09
N PHE A 125 4.75 -1.36 15.57
CA PHE A 125 3.97 -2.29 16.38
C PHE A 125 3.52 -1.66 17.71
N ASP A 126 4.35 -0.84 18.33
CA ASP A 126 4.00 -0.06 19.51
C ASP A 126 2.90 0.97 19.22
N ALA A 127 2.95 1.64 18.06
CA ALA A 127 1.91 2.57 17.64
C ALA A 127 0.58 1.85 17.37
N ILE A 128 0.61 0.64 16.77
CA ILE A 128 -0.61 -0.17 16.55
C ILE A 128 -1.22 -0.63 17.87
N LYS A 129 -0.40 -1.09 18.84
CA LYS A 129 -0.88 -1.55 20.16
C LYS A 129 -1.65 -0.49 20.96
N LYS A 130 -1.46 0.79 20.63
CA LYS A 130 -2.10 1.93 21.29
C LYS A 130 -3.44 2.33 20.66
N GLN A 131 -3.86 1.70 19.56
CA GLN A 131 -5.12 2.00 18.85
C GLN A 131 -6.30 1.20 19.42
#